data_AF-A0A0S7ZTH1-F1
#
_entry.id   AF-A0A0S7ZTH1-F1
#
_cell.length_a   1.000
_cell.length_b   1.000
_cell.length_c   1.000
_cell.angle_alpha   90.00
_cell.angle_beta   90.00
_cell.angle_gamma   90.00
#
_symmetry.space_group_name_H-M   'P 1'
#
loop_
_entity.id
_entity.type
_entity.pdbx_description
1 polymer ?
#
loop_
_entity_poly.entity_id
_entity_poly.type
_entity_poly.pdbx_seq_one_letter_code
_entity_poly.pdbx_strand_id
1 'polypeptide(L)'
;MEAVSAAVFEFLFKYRPVVFERGELIFGMPWPAYVLVPIGLILIATPLLGYVRVTGRVGNLDRVVLAGLRFLALVIVLFCLAQPILVLATVVPQENFLGILIDDSRSMRIADDGRSRSDFIREKFGPEGSELLAGLAIGSAPRRAGRFHRRR
;
A
#
# COMPACT_ATOMS: atom_id res chain seq x y z
N MET A 1 22.62 4.63 23.11
CA MET A 1 22.72 4.64 21.63
C MET A 1 21.35 4.44 20.99
N GLU A 2 20.55 3.46 21.42
CA GLU A 2 19.17 3.20 20.95
C GLU A 2 18.24 4.43 20.93
N ALA A 3 18.26 5.26 21.98
CA ALA A 3 17.39 6.45 22.04
C ALA A 3 17.81 7.54 21.03
N VAL A 4 19.12 7.65 20.76
CA VAL A 4 19.65 8.63 19.81
C VAL A 4 19.38 8.17 18.38
N SER A 5 19.56 6.89 18.08
CA SER A 5 19.22 6.33 16.77
C SER A 5 17.72 6.45 16.50
N ALA A 6 16.87 6.19 17.49
CA ALA A 6 15.42 6.36 17.38
C ALA A 6 15.03 7.83 17.11
N ALA A 7 15.65 8.80 17.80
CA ALA A 7 15.36 10.22 17.61
C ALA A 7 15.83 10.74 16.23
N VAL A 8 17.02 10.31 15.77
CA VAL A 8 17.52 10.66 14.42
C VAL A 8 16.63 10.05 13.34
N PHE A 9 16.16 8.82 13.53
CA PHE A 9 15.25 8.15 12.63
C PHE A 9 13.88 8.85 12.59
N GLU A 10 13.31 9.18 13.75
CA GLU A 10 12.05 9.91 13.87
C GLU A 10 12.15 11.29 13.24
N PHE A 11 13.29 11.97 13.35
CA PHE A 11 13.52 13.26 12.68
C PHE A 11 13.56 13.12 11.14
N LEU A 12 14.31 12.14 10.61
CA LEU A 12 14.47 11.93 9.16
C LEU A 12 13.18 11.42 8.49
N PHE A 13 12.49 10.49 9.15
CA PHE A 13 11.34 9.79 8.59
C PHE A 13 10.00 10.31 9.11
N LYS A 14 10.01 11.26 10.06
CA LYS A 14 8.82 11.87 10.70
C LYS A 14 7.91 10.89 11.45
N TYR A 15 8.24 9.61 11.47
CA TYR A 15 7.48 8.53 12.10
C TYR A 15 8.38 7.71 13.01
N ARG A 16 7.78 7.16 14.07
CA ARG A 16 8.48 6.27 15.00
C ARG A 16 8.92 4.97 14.30
N PRO A 17 10.09 4.42 14.65
CA PRO A 17 10.58 3.16 14.08
C PRO A 17 9.61 1.98 14.27
N VAL A 18 8.84 1.96 15.36
CA VAL A 18 7.76 0.98 15.61
C VAL A 18 6.70 0.95 14.50
N VAL A 19 6.48 2.06 13.79
CA VAL A 19 5.54 2.14 12.67
C VAL A 19 6.08 1.39 11.45
N PHE A 20 7.41 1.38 11.27
CA PHE A 20 8.08 0.65 10.20
C PHE A 20 8.13 -0.86 10.48
N GLU A 21 8.16 -1.28 11.75
CA GLU A 21 8.10 -2.70 12.13
C GLU A 21 6.73 -3.35 11.80
N ARG A 22 5.66 -2.55 11.77
CA ARG A 22 4.30 -3.02 11.45
C ARG A 22 3.90 -2.78 9.99
N GLY A 23 4.67 -1.97 9.26
CA GLY A 23 4.41 -1.66 7.87
C GLY A 23 5.17 -2.59 6.93
N GLU A 24 4.62 -2.84 5.75
CA GLU A 24 5.33 -3.51 4.67
C GLU A 24 5.96 -2.46 3.77
N LEU A 25 7.28 -2.52 3.59
CA LEU A 25 7.99 -1.69 2.62
C LEU A 25 7.81 -2.28 1.23
N ILE A 26 7.01 -1.61 0.41
CA ILE A 26 6.86 -1.97 -1.00
C ILE A 26 7.50 -0.90 -1.87
N PHE A 27 8.03 -1.30 -3.02
CA PHE A 27 8.51 -0.37 -4.02
C PHE A 27 7.38 -0.18 -5.03
N GLY A 28 6.82 1.03 -5.10
CA GLY A 28 5.74 1.38 -6.02
C GLY A 28 6.16 1.47 -7.48
N MET A 29 7.40 1.12 -7.79
CA MET A 29 8.03 1.34 -9.08
C MET A 29 7.46 0.42 -10.17
N PRO A 30 6.90 0.96 -11.27
CA PRO A 30 6.47 0.18 -12.42
C PRO A 30 7.65 -0.28 -13.31
N TRP A 31 8.87 0.13 -12.96
CA TRP A 31 10.08 -0.18 -13.70
C TRP A 31 10.64 -1.50 -13.20
N PRO A 32 10.93 -2.42 -14.11
CA PRO A 32 11.43 -3.72 -13.72
C PRO A 32 12.88 -3.60 -13.21
N ALA A 33 13.19 -4.35 -12.16
CA ALA A 33 14.46 -4.28 -11.42
C ALA A 33 15.72 -4.37 -12.30
N TYR A 34 15.62 -4.96 -13.49
CA TYR A 34 16.68 -5.01 -14.48
C TYR A 34 17.12 -3.65 -15.02
N VAL A 35 16.36 -2.56 -14.84
CA VAL A 35 16.77 -1.18 -15.18
C VAL A 35 17.55 -0.53 -14.03
N LEU A 36 17.21 -0.85 -12.79
CA LEU A 36 17.91 -0.30 -11.61
C LEU A 36 19.31 -0.89 -11.44
N VAL A 37 19.49 -2.17 -11.76
CA VAL A 37 20.81 -2.85 -11.71
C VAL A 37 21.89 -2.15 -12.56
N PRO A 38 21.68 -1.87 -13.86
CA PRO A 38 22.69 -1.19 -14.67
C PRO A 38 22.90 0.26 -14.22
N ILE A 39 21.86 0.96 -13.74
CA ILE A 39 22.05 2.30 -13.17
C ILE A 39 22.92 2.22 -11.92
N GLY A 40 22.66 1.29 -11.01
CA GLY A 40 23.51 1.02 -9.85
C GLY A 40 24.96 0.71 -10.24
N LEU A 41 25.16 -0.10 -11.28
CA LEU A 41 26.49 -0.43 -11.79
C LEU A 41 27.23 0.80 -12.33
N ILE A 42 26.54 1.65 -13.11
CA ILE A 42 27.08 2.91 -13.64
C ILE A 42 27.45 3.84 -12.49
N LEU A 43 26.60 3.94 -11.47
CA LEU A 43 26.82 4.78 -10.31
C LEU A 43 28.02 4.38 -9.46
N ILE A 44 28.31 3.08 -9.36
CA ILE A 44 29.52 2.56 -8.72
C ILE A 44 30.76 2.82 -9.60
N ALA A 45 30.63 2.61 -10.92
CA ALA A 45 31.72 2.78 -11.86
C ALA A 45 32.17 4.23 -12.01
N THR A 46 31.25 5.20 -11.95
CA THR A 46 31.54 6.64 -12.16
C THR A 46 32.60 7.20 -11.17
N PRO A 47 32.47 7.03 -9.84
CA PRO A 47 33.48 7.46 -8.88
C PRO A 47 34.78 6.64 -8.97
N LEU A 48 34.71 5.33 -9.22
CA LEU A 48 35.91 4.48 -9.41
C LEU A 48 36.73 4.96 -10.61
N LEU A 49 36.08 5.24 -11.75
CA LEU A 49 36.74 5.75 -12.95
C LEU A 49 37.24 7.19 -12.77
N GLY A 50 36.47 8.03 -12.06
CA GLY A 50 36.89 9.40 -11.71
C GLY A 50 38.10 9.42 -10.78
N TYR A 51 38.19 8.47 -9.84
CA TYR A 51 39.32 8.30 -8.93
C TYR A 51 40.60 7.90 -9.68
N VAL A 52 40.48 7.02 -10.67
CA VAL A 52 41.62 6.56 -11.50
C VAL A 52 42.06 7.61 -12.52
N ARG A 53 41.14 8.42 -13.07
CA ARG A 53 41.44 9.36 -14.17
C ARG A 53 41.89 10.75 -13.76
N VAL A 54 41.61 11.21 -12.53
CA VAL A 54 41.95 12.59 -12.13
C VAL A 54 43.35 12.67 -11.53
N THR A 55 44.31 13.10 -12.35
CA THR A 55 45.68 13.49 -11.97
C THR A 55 45.73 14.95 -11.51
N GLY A 56 45.00 15.29 -10.44
CA GLY A 56 44.99 16.65 -9.85
C GLY A 56 45.67 16.70 -8.48
N ARG A 57 46.25 17.83 -8.08
CA ARG A 57 46.99 18.05 -6.81
C ARG A 57 46.10 18.05 -5.54
N VAL A 58 45.08 17.20 -5.51
CA VAL A 58 44.10 17.03 -4.43
C VAL A 58 44.47 15.75 -3.67
N GLY A 59 44.55 15.81 -2.35
CA GLY A 59 44.94 14.68 -1.51
C GLY A 59 44.03 13.47 -1.68
N ASN A 60 44.57 12.27 -1.50
CA ASN A 60 43.80 11.03 -1.69
C ASN A 60 42.54 10.95 -0.82
N LEU A 61 42.55 11.56 0.37
CA LEU A 61 41.40 11.61 1.29
C LEU A 61 40.26 12.45 0.73
N ASP A 62 40.53 13.68 0.27
CA ASP A 62 39.51 14.58 -0.29
C ASP A 62 38.83 13.95 -1.51
N ARG A 63 39.60 13.20 -2.32
CA ARG A 63 39.06 12.46 -3.46
C ARG A 63 38.09 11.37 -3.04
N VAL A 64 38.44 10.58 -2.02
CA VAL A 64 37.55 9.53 -1.48
C VAL A 64 36.29 10.16 -0.89
N VAL A 65 36.43 11.26 -0.15
CA VAL A 65 35.30 11.96 0.47
C VAL A 65 34.36 12.51 -0.59
N LEU A 66 34.86 13.20 -1.62
CA LEU A 66 34.05 13.75 -2.71
C LEU A 66 33.38 12.65 -3.55
N ALA A 67 34.10 11.56 -3.83
CA ALA A 67 33.54 10.40 -4.53
C ALA A 67 32.43 9.74 -3.70
N GLY A 68 32.65 9.55 -2.41
CA GLY A 68 31.69 8.98 -1.47
C GLY A 68 30.44 9.85 -1.32
N LEU A 69 30.59 11.16 -1.18
CA LEU A 69 29.46 12.09 -1.09
C LEU A 69 28.62 12.08 -2.37
N ARG A 70 29.28 12.06 -3.53
CA ARG A 70 28.59 11.99 -4.84
C ARG A 70 27.84 10.67 -5.01
N PHE A 71 28.46 9.56 -4.61
CA PHE A 71 27.82 8.25 -4.61
C PHE A 71 26.59 8.22 -3.69
N LEU A 72 26.74 8.74 -2.46
CA LEU A 72 25.64 8.81 -1.49
C LEU A 72 24.46 9.63 -2.03
N ALA A 73 24.72 10.81 -2.61
CA ALA A 73 23.67 11.62 -3.22
C ALA A 73 22.92 10.87 -4.33
N LEU A 74 23.63 10.12 -5.18
CA LEU A 74 23.03 9.35 -6.26
C LEU A 74 22.21 8.16 -5.74
N VAL A 75 22.69 7.46 -4.70
CA VAL A 75 21.94 6.40 -4.02
C VAL A 75 20.64 6.95 -3.43
N ILE A 76 20.67 8.12 -2.79
CA ILE A 76 19.48 8.78 -2.26
C ILE A 76 18.48 9.08 -3.39
N VAL A 77 18.96 9.65 -4.51
CA VAL A 77 18.09 9.94 -5.66
C VAL A 77 17.46 8.65 -6.21
N LEU A 78 18.23 7.59 -6.39
CA LEU A 78 17.70 6.30 -6.84
C LEU A 78 16.68 5.72 -5.87
N PHE A 79 16.97 5.79 -4.57
CA PHE A 79 16.07 5.32 -3.55
C PHE A 79 14.76 6.10 -3.60
N CYS A 80 14.79 7.42 -3.71
CA CYS A 80 13.60 8.24 -3.91
C CYS A 80 12.85 7.89 -5.20
N LEU A 81 13.58 7.62 -6.29
CA LEU A 81 13.00 7.27 -7.56
C LEU A 81 12.30 5.91 -7.51
N ALA A 82 12.87 4.94 -6.80
CA ALA A 82 12.29 3.61 -6.55
C ALA A 82 10.95 3.65 -5.81
N GLN A 83 10.52 4.82 -5.36
CA GLN A 83 9.23 5.09 -4.75
C GLN A 83 8.96 4.12 -3.59
N PRO A 84 9.76 4.18 -2.51
CA PRO A 84 9.57 3.38 -1.33
C PRO A 84 8.27 3.83 -0.66
N ILE A 85 7.31 2.93 -0.57
CA ILE A 85 6.01 3.16 0.05
C ILE A 85 5.94 2.25 1.28
N LEU A 86 5.67 2.86 2.43
CA LEU A 86 5.36 2.12 3.65
C LEU A 86 3.85 1.91 3.71
N VAL A 87 3.40 0.67 3.50
CA VAL A 87 1.98 0.33 3.62
C VAL A 87 1.72 -0.17 5.03
N LEU A 88 0.86 0.54 5.76
CA LEU A 88 0.36 0.07 7.04
C LEU A 88 -0.96 -0.66 6.80
N ALA A 89 -0.99 -1.96 7.07
CA ALA A 89 -2.23 -2.71 7.12
C ALA A 89 -2.97 -2.39 8.43
N THR A 90 -3.68 -1.27 8.48
CA THR A 90 -4.66 -1.04 9.54
C THR A 90 -5.92 -1.81 9.16
N VAL A 91 -6.26 -2.84 9.95
CA VAL A 91 -7.58 -3.46 9.85
C VAL A 91 -8.55 -2.41 10.35
N VAL A 92 -9.17 -1.64 9.46
CA VAL A 92 -10.32 -0.82 9.80
C VAL A 92 -11.48 -1.79 9.98
N PRO A 93 -11.92 -2.09 11.22
CA PRO A 93 -13.12 -2.87 11.40
C PRO A 93 -14.28 -1.94 11.01
N GLN A 94 -15.23 -2.42 10.21
CA GLN A 94 -16.56 -1.81 10.00
C GLN A 94 -16.67 -0.63 9.00
N GLU A 95 -16.67 -0.89 7.68
CA GLU A 95 -17.23 0.08 6.71
C GLU A 95 -18.47 -0.41 5.92
N ASN A 96 -18.87 -1.68 6.02
CA ASN A 96 -20.05 -2.16 5.31
C ASN A 96 -21.25 -2.31 6.26
N PHE A 97 -21.81 -1.18 6.73
CA PHE A 97 -23.11 -1.19 7.42
C PHE A 97 -24.24 -1.07 6.38
N LEU A 98 -24.95 -2.17 6.12
CA LEU A 98 -26.12 -2.18 5.25
C LEU A 98 -27.39 -2.06 6.10
N GLY A 99 -27.93 -0.84 6.20
CA GLY A 99 -29.25 -0.61 6.80
C GLY A 99 -30.36 -1.00 5.82
N ILE A 100 -31.24 -1.93 6.20
CA ILE A 100 -32.43 -2.31 5.42
C ILE A 100 -33.65 -1.72 6.12
N LEU A 101 -34.35 -0.79 5.46
CA LEU A 101 -35.61 -0.22 5.93
C LEU A 101 -36.77 -0.87 5.17
N ILE A 102 -37.69 -1.50 5.90
CA ILE A 102 -38.87 -2.17 5.33
C ILE A 102 -40.09 -1.28 5.57
N ASP A 103 -40.80 -0.94 4.51
CA ASP A 103 -42.10 -0.26 4.61
C ASP A 103 -43.20 -1.27 5.00
N ASP A 104 -43.95 -0.96 6.07
CA ASP A 104 -45.10 -1.73 6.58
C ASP A 104 -46.41 -0.92 6.45
N SER A 105 -46.48 -0.04 5.46
CA SER A 105 -47.67 0.75 5.19
C SER A 105 -48.90 -0.11 4.81
N ARG A 106 -50.11 0.44 5.02
CA ARG A 106 -51.37 -0.27 4.72
C ARG A 106 -51.49 -0.71 3.25
N SER A 107 -50.85 -0.02 2.32
CA SER A 107 -50.81 -0.38 0.90
C SER A 107 -50.01 -1.65 0.62
N MET A 108 -49.07 -2.02 1.50
CA MET A 108 -48.30 -3.28 1.36
C MET A 108 -49.16 -4.53 1.58
N ARG A 109 -50.31 -4.38 2.26
CA ARG A 109 -51.28 -5.46 2.48
C ARG A 109 -52.20 -5.69 1.29
N ILE A 110 -52.18 -4.81 0.29
CA ILE A 110 -52.97 -4.97 -0.93
C ILE A 110 -52.31 -6.05 -1.78
N ALA A 111 -53.12 -7.02 -2.22
CA ALA A 111 -52.67 -8.09 -3.10
C ALA A 111 -52.32 -7.53 -4.47
N ASP A 112 -51.13 -7.84 -4.95
CA ASP A 112 -50.71 -7.64 -6.32
C ASP A 112 -50.51 -9.05 -6.88
N ASP A 113 -51.27 -9.39 -7.93
CA ASP A 113 -51.22 -10.73 -8.54
C ASP A 113 -51.48 -11.90 -7.55
N GLY A 114 -52.51 -11.74 -6.71
CA GLY A 114 -52.98 -12.79 -5.80
C GLY A 114 -52.19 -13.00 -4.50
N ARG A 115 -51.09 -12.25 -4.27
CA ARG A 115 -50.33 -12.27 -3.01
C ARG A 115 -50.12 -10.84 -2.48
N SER A 116 -50.18 -10.64 -1.16
CA SER A 116 -49.87 -9.32 -0.59
C SER A 116 -48.36 -9.04 -0.65
N ARG A 117 -47.98 -7.79 -0.92
CA ARG A 117 -46.57 -7.37 -1.00
C ARG A 117 -45.85 -7.54 0.35
N SER A 118 -46.57 -7.34 1.46
CA SER A 118 -46.07 -7.59 2.81
C SER A 118 -45.75 -9.06 3.06
N ASP A 119 -46.54 -10.00 2.51
CA ASP A 119 -46.30 -11.43 2.70
C ASP A 119 -45.05 -11.89 1.93
N PHE A 120 -44.81 -11.33 0.73
CA PHE A 120 -43.59 -11.56 -0.03
C PHE A 120 -42.35 -11.09 0.73
N ILE A 121 -42.38 -9.87 1.28
CA ILE A 121 -41.26 -9.33 2.06
C ILE A 121 -41.03 -10.16 3.33
N ARG A 122 -42.08 -10.56 4.06
CA ARG A 122 -41.97 -11.40 5.26
C ARG A 122 -41.44 -12.80 4.95
N GLU A 123 -41.79 -13.39 3.82
CA GLU A 123 -41.22 -14.68 3.39
C GLU A 123 -39.72 -14.55 3.10
N LYS A 124 -39.32 -13.46 2.43
CA LYS A 124 -37.95 -13.23 1.97
C LYS A 124 -36.99 -12.66 3.02
N PHE A 125 -37.49 -11.92 4.01
CA PHE A 125 -36.69 -11.26 5.05
C PHE A 125 -37.08 -11.64 6.50
N GLY A 126 -38.16 -12.39 6.71
CA GLY A 126 -38.69 -12.70 8.04
C GLY A 126 -38.00 -13.84 8.81
N PRO A 127 -37.59 -14.96 8.18
CA PRO A 127 -36.83 -15.98 8.88
C PRO A 127 -35.41 -15.49 9.18
N GLU A 128 -34.94 -15.63 10.41
CA GLU A 128 -33.52 -15.45 10.74
C GLU A 128 -32.70 -16.37 9.80
N GLY A 129 -31.89 -15.77 8.94
CA GLY A 129 -31.06 -16.52 7.97
C GLY A 129 -31.72 -16.81 6.61
N SER A 130 -32.68 -16.01 6.15
CA SER A 130 -33.20 -16.12 4.78
C SER A 130 -32.05 -16.11 3.74
N GLU A 131 -32.19 -16.88 2.65
CA GLU A 131 -31.14 -16.99 1.62
C GLU A 131 -30.72 -15.64 1.03
N LEU A 132 -31.64 -14.65 1.01
CA LEU A 132 -31.36 -13.29 0.57
C LEU A 132 -30.53 -12.51 1.60
N LEU A 133 -30.86 -12.60 2.90
CA LEU A 133 -30.04 -12.01 3.96
C LEU A 133 -28.66 -12.65 4.02
N ALA A 134 -28.57 -13.97 3.87
CA ALA A 134 -27.31 -14.70 3.79
C ALA A 134 -26.50 -14.29 2.54
N GLY A 135 -27.15 -14.14 1.38
CA GLY A 135 -26.51 -13.66 0.15
C GLY A 135 -25.96 -12.23 0.28
N LEU A 136 -26.67 -11.34 0.97
CA LEU A 136 -26.22 -9.98 1.28
C LEU A 136 -25.05 -9.98 2.29
N ALA A 137 -25.08 -10.89 3.27
CA ALA A 137 -23.99 -11.06 4.24
C ALA A 137 -22.71 -11.62 3.59
N ILE A 138 -22.85 -12.53 2.61
CA ILE A 138 -21.71 -13.10 1.88
C ILE A 138 -21.14 -12.11 0.84
N GLY A 139 -22.00 -11.32 0.19
CA GLY A 139 -21.57 -10.29 -0.76
C GLY A 139 -20.91 -9.06 -0.12
N SER A 140 -21.20 -8.79 1.15
CA SER A 140 -20.56 -7.75 1.96
C SER A 140 -19.25 -8.21 2.60
N ALA A 141 -18.93 -9.51 2.55
CA ALA A 141 -17.63 -10.01 2.95
C ALA A 141 -16.54 -9.40 2.04
N PRO A 142 -15.39 -8.98 2.60
CA PRO A 142 -14.35 -8.33 1.84
C PRO A 142 -13.88 -9.29 0.74
N ARG A 143 -14.28 -9.01 -0.50
CA ARG A 143 -13.63 -9.59 -1.67
C ARG A 143 -12.18 -9.14 -1.59
N ARG A 144 -11.29 -10.04 -1.17
CA ARG A 144 -9.85 -9.90 -1.40
C ARG A 144 -9.72 -9.51 -2.86
N ALA A 145 -9.28 -8.27 -3.11
CA ALA A 145 -8.89 -7.80 -4.42
C ALA A 145 -7.67 -8.63 -4.83
N GLY A 146 -7.95 -9.83 -5.34
CA GLY A 146 -6.96 -10.75 -5.87
C GLY A 146 -6.38 -10.12 -7.12
N ARG A 147 -5.16 -9.59 -6.96
CA ARG A 147 -4.09 -9.52 -7.97
C ARG A 147 -4.61 -9.76 -9.40
N PHE A 148 -4.96 -8.67 -10.09
CA PHE A 148 -5.11 -8.66 -11.54
C PHE A 148 -3.77 -9.05 -12.16
N HIS A 149 -3.58 -10.35 -12.40
CA HIS A 149 -2.53 -10.84 -13.27
C HIS A 149 -2.98 -10.56 -14.69
N ARG A 150 -2.52 -9.43 -15.24
CA ARG A 150 -2.51 -9.19 -16.69
C ARG A 150 -1.64 -10.28 -17.32
N ARG A 151 -2.27 -11.36 -17.77
CA ARG A 151 -1.71 -12.18 -18.84
C ARG A 151 -1.93 -11.41 -20.15
N ARG A 152 -0.84 -11.05 -20.80
CA ARG A 152 -0.79 -11.00 -22.25
C ARG A 152 -0.39 -12.39 -22.74
#